data_AF-A0A662W6D4-F1
#
_entry.id   AF-A0A662W6D4-F1
#
_cell.length_a   1.000
_cell.length_b   1.000
_cell.length_c   1.000
_cell.angle_alpha   90.00
_cell.angle_beta   90.00
_cell.angle_gamma   90.00
#
_symmetry.space_group_name_H-M   'P 1'
#
loop_
_entity.id
_entity.type
_entity.pdbx_description
1 polymer ?
#
loop_
_entity_poly.entity_id
_entity_poly.type
_entity_poly.pdbx_seq_one_letter_code
_entity_poly.pdbx_strand_id
1 'polypeptide(L)'
;MIHPRYLTSWEKSQLPILNSIISDLIRHVNRWIFGSGYKHDIEVTDTGPADTDFTVNHNLGYQPSGWILYYQDKAGSLYVVSWNETQATFRFSAANAHIKFRLF
;
A
#
# COMPACT_ATOMS: atom_id res chain seq x y z
N MET A 1 5.37 -23.59 9.02
CA MET A 1 5.94 -24.94 9.17
C MET A 1 5.40 -25.81 8.05
N ILE A 2 6.28 -26.45 7.26
CA ILE A 2 5.89 -27.35 6.17
C ILE A 2 5.54 -28.72 6.76
N HIS A 3 4.44 -29.32 6.30
CA HIS A 3 3.96 -30.61 6.80
C HIS A 3 4.95 -31.76 6.49
N PRO A 4 5.24 -32.70 7.42
CA PRO A 4 6.26 -33.76 7.28
C PRO A 4 6.16 -34.61 6.00
N ARG A 5 4.93 -34.82 5.49
CA ARG A 5 4.68 -35.59 4.26
C ARG A 5 5.36 -35.06 2.99
N TYR A 6 5.72 -33.77 2.97
CA TYR A 6 6.40 -33.13 1.83
C TYR A 6 7.92 -33.07 2.00
N LEU A 7 8.43 -33.39 3.19
CA LEU A 7 9.86 -33.40 3.52
C LEU A 7 10.55 -34.71 3.10
N THR A 8 9.80 -35.80 2.94
CA THR A 8 10.34 -37.13 2.63
C THR A 8 10.73 -37.33 1.17
N SER A 9 10.30 -36.45 0.26
CA SER A 9 10.61 -36.53 -1.18
C SER A 9 11.59 -35.45 -1.66
N TRP A 10 12.10 -34.59 -0.78
CA TRP A 10 12.99 -33.49 -1.10
C TRP A 10 14.36 -33.72 -0.47
N GLU A 11 15.43 -33.41 -1.21
CA GLU A 11 16.77 -33.43 -0.63
C GLU A 11 16.86 -32.37 0.47
N LYS A 12 17.36 -32.75 1.65
CA LYS A 12 17.45 -31.85 2.82
C LYS A 12 18.23 -30.56 2.53
N SER A 13 19.13 -30.59 1.54
CA SER A 13 19.89 -29.44 1.03
C SER A 13 19.02 -28.35 0.38
N GLN A 14 17.83 -28.69 -0.11
CA GLN A 14 16.91 -27.77 -0.80
C GLN A 14 15.93 -27.07 0.14
N LEU A 15 15.80 -27.55 1.38
CA LEU A 15 14.89 -26.99 2.38
C LEU A 15 15.16 -25.52 2.76
N PRO A 16 16.41 -25.05 2.88
CA PRO A 16 16.68 -23.64 3.15
C PRO A 16 16.21 -22.72 2.02
N ILE A 17 16.40 -23.14 0.77
CA ILE A 17 15.98 -22.39 -0.42
C ILE A 17 14.45 -22.33 -0.48
N LEU A 18 13.78 -23.47 -0.26
CA LEU A 18 12.32 -23.53 -0.22
C LEU A 18 11.74 -22.63 0.89
N ASN A 19 12.35 -22.64 2.07
CA ASN A 19 11.94 -21.77 3.19
C ASN A 19 12.13 -20.27 2.88
N SER A 20 13.21 -19.91 2.18
CA SER A 20 13.41 -18.53 1.68
C SER A 20 12.31 -18.13 0.72
N ILE A 21 12.03 -18.96 -0.31
CA ILE A 21 10.99 -18.69 -1.30
C ILE A 21 9.63 -18.52 -0.62
N ILE A 22 9.26 -19.43 0.28
CA ILE A 22 7.99 -19.35 1.00
C ILE A 22 7.92 -18.09 1.87
N SER A 23 9.01 -17.71 2.54
CA SER A 23 9.05 -16.50 3.38
C SER A 23 8.88 -15.23 2.54
N ASP A 24 9.51 -15.17 1.38
CA ASP A 24 9.39 -14.04 0.46
C ASP A 24 7.98 -13.96 -0.14
N LEU A 25 7.39 -15.11 -0.47
CA LEU A 25 6.02 -15.19 -1.00
C LEU A 25 4.99 -14.77 0.06
N ILE A 26 5.14 -15.21 1.31
CA ILE A 26 4.29 -14.78 2.43
C ILE A 26 4.45 -13.27 2.67
N ARG A 27 5.68 -12.74 2.62
CA ARG A 27 5.90 -11.29 2.75
C ARG A 27 5.21 -10.52 1.61
N HIS A 28 5.27 -11.02 0.39
CA HIS A 28 4.64 -10.41 -0.78
C HIS A 28 3.10 -10.44 -0.67
N VAL A 29 2.53 -11.58 -0.30
CA VAL A 29 1.08 -11.75 -0.11
C VAL A 29 0.57 -10.92 1.06
N ASN A 30 1.29 -10.86 2.18
CA ASN A 30 0.88 -10.04 3.33
C ASN A 30 0.97 -8.54 3.04
N ARG A 31 1.95 -8.09 2.24
CA ARG A 31 1.98 -6.72 1.70
C ARG A 31 0.76 -6.42 0.83
N TRP A 32 0.35 -7.38 -0.01
CA TRP A 32 -0.75 -7.19 -0.95
C TRP A 32 -2.14 -7.26 -0.29
N ILE A 33 -2.35 -8.21 0.64
CA ILE A 33 -3.68 -8.50 1.21
C ILE A 33 -3.94 -7.72 2.51
N PHE A 34 -2.95 -7.62 3.41
CA PHE A 34 -3.21 -7.26 4.81
C PHE A 34 -2.57 -5.98 5.28
N GLY A 35 -1.81 -5.27 4.44
CA GLY A 35 -1.22 -3.97 4.78
C GLY A 35 -0.54 -4.00 6.15
N SER A 36 0.63 -4.65 6.23
CA SER A 36 1.33 -5.09 7.46
C SER A 36 1.78 -3.97 8.42
N GLY A 37 0.87 -3.12 8.91
CA GLY A 37 1.21 -1.87 9.59
C GLY A 37 1.57 -0.73 8.65
N TYR A 38 1.36 -0.93 7.34
CA TYR A 38 1.59 0.06 6.31
C TYR A 38 0.30 0.86 6.07
N LYS A 39 0.39 2.19 6.10
CA LYS A 39 -0.74 3.10 5.83
C LYS A 39 -1.10 3.06 4.35
N HIS A 40 -1.73 1.98 3.91
CA HIS A 40 -2.34 1.87 2.59
C HIS A 40 -3.58 2.74 2.52
N ASP A 41 -4.44 2.65 3.54
CA ASP A 41 -5.64 3.44 3.64
C ASP A 41 -5.31 4.79 4.28
N ILE A 42 -5.63 5.85 3.54
CA ILE A 42 -5.34 7.22 3.90
C ILE A 42 -6.66 7.98 3.98
N GLU A 43 -6.81 8.73 5.07
CA GLU A 43 -7.94 9.62 5.32
C GLU A 43 -7.40 11.04 5.44
N VAL A 44 -7.93 11.94 4.61
CA VAL A 44 -7.54 13.35 4.58
C VAL A 44 -8.80 14.19 4.65
N THR A 45 -8.82 15.12 5.60
CA THR A 45 -9.73 16.25 5.61
C THR A 45 -8.93 17.45 5.14
N ASP A 46 -9.02 17.75 3.85
CA ASP A 46 -8.44 18.97 3.31
C ASP A 46 -9.34 20.13 3.72
N THR A 47 -8.77 21.15 4.35
CA THR A 47 -9.45 22.41 4.72
C THR A 47 -8.98 23.59 3.86
N GLY A 48 -8.24 23.31 2.79
CA GLY A 48 -7.71 24.28 1.86
C GLY A 48 -8.68 24.67 0.74
N PRO A 49 -8.28 25.66 -0.08
CA PRO A 49 -8.87 25.90 -1.39
C PRO A 49 -8.80 24.67 -2.30
N ALA A 50 -9.63 24.63 -3.34
CA ALA A 50 -9.54 23.60 -4.37
C ALA A 50 -8.14 23.58 -4.99
N ASP A 51 -7.69 22.39 -5.40
CA ASP A 51 -6.40 22.16 -6.04
C ASP A 51 -5.18 22.53 -5.17
N THR A 52 -5.33 22.48 -3.84
CA THR A 52 -4.22 22.67 -2.90
C THR A 52 -3.45 21.36 -2.71
N ASP A 53 -2.13 21.47 -2.66
CA ASP A 53 -1.25 20.33 -2.39
C ASP A 53 -1.36 19.89 -0.93
N PHE A 54 -1.60 18.58 -0.72
CA PHE A 54 -1.46 17.94 0.57
C PHE A 54 -0.56 16.70 0.45
N THR A 55 0.28 16.51 1.47
CA THR A 55 1.25 15.42 1.51
C THR A 55 0.86 14.42 2.58
N VAL A 56 0.90 13.15 2.22
CA VAL A 56 0.62 12.02 3.10
C VAL A 56 1.89 11.19 3.27
N ASN A 57 2.27 10.95 4.52
CA ASN A 57 3.34 10.02 4.83
C ASN A 57 2.78 8.60 4.77
N HIS A 58 3.42 7.74 3.97
CA HIS A 58 3.07 6.33 3.86
C HIS A 58 4.31 5.49 4.18
N ASN A 59 4.09 4.26 4.64
CA ASN A 59 5.18 3.38 5.04
C ASN A 59 5.26 2.15 4.16
N LEU A 60 4.80 2.19 2.90
CA LEU A 60 4.64 1.00 2.06
C LEU A 60 5.92 0.16 1.91
N GLY A 61 7.10 0.77 2.09
CA GLY A 61 8.39 0.11 1.91
C GLY A 61 8.69 -0.19 0.44
N TYR A 62 8.06 0.59 -0.44
CA TYR A 62 8.23 0.65 -1.89
C TYR A 62 7.58 1.95 -2.42
N GLN A 63 7.94 2.38 -3.62
CA GLN A 63 7.31 3.54 -4.27
C GLN A 63 5.90 3.16 -4.78
N PRO A 64 4.84 3.92 -4.44
CA PRO A 64 3.49 3.63 -4.90
C PRO A 64 3.41 3.57 -6.42
N SER A 65 2.56 2.67 -6.90
CA SER A 65 2.23 2.48 -8.31
C SER A 65 0.88 3.08 -8.69
N GLY A 66 -0.01 3.27 -7.70
CA GLY A 66 -1.36 3.74 -7.94
C GLY A 66 -2.11 4.15 -6.67
N TRP A 67 -3.31 4.66 -6.87
CA TRP A 67 -4.27 4.94 -5.82
C TRP A 67 -5.69 4.58 -6.25
N ILE A 68 -6.53 4.23 -5.28
CA ILE A 68 -7.97 4.03 -5.45
C ILE A 68 -8.71 4.92 -4.47
N LEU A 69 -9.43 5.91 -4.99
CA LEU A 69 -10.35 6.73 -4.21
C LEU A 69 -11.66 5.94 -3.99
N TYR A 70 -12.02 5.69 -2.73
CA TYR A 70 -13.21 4.91 -2.39
C TYR A 70 -14.25 5.69 -1.57
N TYR A 71 -13.90 6.87 -1.08
CA TYR A 71 -14.84 7.79 -0.44
C TYR A 71 -14.48 9.24 -0.73
N GLN A 72 -15.50 10.06 -1.00
CA GLN A 72 -15.42 11.50 -1.06
C GLN A 72 -16.76 12.10 -0.60
N ASP A 73 -16.72 13.13 0.24
CA ASP A 73 -17.91 13.85 0.68
C ASP A 73 -18.42 14.88 -0.35
N LYS A 74 -17.54 15.30 -1.26
CA LYS A 74 -17.80 16.27 -2.34
C LYS A 74 -17.45 15.72 -3.70
N ALA A 75 -18.15 16.20 -4.72
CA ALA A 75 -17.82 15.89 -6.11
C ALA A 75 -16.48 16.54 -6.46
N GLY A 76 -15.53 15.72 -6.91
CA GLY A 76 -14.20 16.13 -7.32
C GLY A 76 -13.38 14.93 -7.77
N SER A 77 -12.12 15.21 -8.09
CA SER A 77 -11.14 14.21 -8.50
C SER A 77 -9.88 14.33 -7.66
N LEU A 78 -9.38 13.18 -7.21
CA LEU A 78 -8.07 13.07 -6.56
C LEU A 78 -7.01 12.76 -7.62
N TYR A 79 -5.95 13.56 -7.67
CA TYR A 79 -4.86 13.35 -8.61
C TYR A 79 -3.49 13.54 -7.96
N VAL A 80 -2.53 12.74 -8.43
CA VAL A 80 -1.15 12.72 -7.90
C VAL A 80 -0.33 13.85 -8.50
N VAL A 81 0.49 14.49 -7.65
CA VAL A 81 1.51 15.46 -8.08
C VAL A 81 2.87 14.80 -8.08
N SER A 82 3.20 14.08 -6.99
CA SER A 82 4.43 13.30 -6.88
C SER A 82 4.30 12.25 -5.79
N TRP A 83 5.12 11.20 -5.88
CA TRP A 83 5.30 10.24 -4.78
C TRP A 83 6.69 9.63 -4.82
N ASN A 84 7.13 9.15 -3.67
CA ASN A 84 8.35 8.36 -3.48
C ASN A 84 8.06 7.23 -2.49
N GLU A 85 9.11 6.56 -2.01
CA GLU A 85 8.99 5.40 -1.11
C GLU A 85 8.43 5.71 0.29
N THR A 86 8.32 6.99 0.68
CA THR A 86 7.91 7.40 2.03
C THR A 86 6.76 8.42 2.03
N GLN A 87 6.55 9.15 0.94
CA GLN A 87 5.58 10.23 0.85
C GLN A 87 4.87 10.24 -0.49
N ALA A 88 3.64 10.72 -0.48
CA ALA A 88 2.88 11.02 -1.69
C ALA A 88 2.17 12.37 -1.52
N THR A 89 2.23 13.19 -2.56
CA THR A 89 1.60 14.50 -2.64
C THR A 89 0.48 14.47 -3.67
N PHE A 90 -0.69 14.93 -3.25
CA PHE A 90 -1.92 14.90 -4.03
C PHE A 90 -2.59 16.27 -4.03
N ARG A 91 -3.53 16.42 -4.95
CA ARG A 91 -4.51 17.51 -4.97
C ARG A 91 -5.91 16.94 -5.09
N PHE A 92 -6.85 17.67 -4.54
CA PHE A 92 -8.26 17.40 -4.75
C PHE A 92 -8.93 18.60 -5.42
N SER A 93 -9.73 18.35 -6.45
CA SER A 93 -10.32 19.43 -7.26
C SER A 93 -11.44 20.20 -6.55
N ALA A 94 -11.84 19.80 -5.34
CA ALA A 94 -12.85 20.49 -4.55
C ALA A 94 -12.24 21.02 -3.25
N ALA A 95 -12.66 22.23 -2.86
CA ALA A 95 -12.23 22.85 -1.61
C ALA A 95 -12.90 22.18 -0.39
N ASN A 96 -12.19 22.15 0.74
CA ASN A 96 -12.70 21.68 2.02
C ASN A 96 -13.29 20.25 1.96
N ALA A 97 -12.59 19.30 1.33
CA ALA A 97 -13.12 17.95 1.08
C ALA A 97 -12.57 16.92 2.08
N HIS A 98 -13.41 15.95 2.42
CA HIS A 98 -13.05 14.78 3.19
C HIS A 98 -13.04 13.55 2.29
N ILE A 99 -11.85 12.95 2.15
CA ILE A 99 -11.61 11.84 1.23
C ILE A 99 -10.95 10.67 1.94
N LYS A 100 -11.24 9.46 1.44
CA LYS A 100 -10.52 8.25 1.81
C LYS A 100 -10.11 7.47 0.58
N PHE A 101 -8.85 7.11 0.53
CA PHE A 101 -8.26 6.43 -0.61
C PHE A 101 -7.20 5.43 -0.17
N ARG A 102 -6.89 4.48 -1.05
CA ARG A 102 -5.87 3.47 -0.84
C ARG A 102 -4.70 3.69 -1.78
N LEU A 103 -3.47 3.73 -1.25
CA LEU A 103 -2.22 3.64 -2.02
C LEU A 103 -1.70 2.20 -2.07
N PHE A 104 -1.10 1.82 -3.19
CA PHE A 104 -0.52 0.49 -3.40
C PHE A 104 0.61 0.46 -4.42
#